data_AF-A0A2H1VS49-F1
#
_entry.id   AF-A0A2H1VS49-F1
#
_cell.length_a   1.000
_cell.length_b   1.000
_cell.length_c   1.000
_cell.angle_alpha   90.00
_cell.angle_beta   90.00
_cell.angle_gamma   90.00
#
_symmetry.space_group_name_H-M   'P 1'
#
loop_
_entity.id
_entity.type
_entity.pdbx_description
1 polymer ?
#
loop_
_entity_poly.entity_id
_entity_poly.type
_entity_poly.pdbx_seq_one_letter_code
_entity_poly.pdbx_strand_id
1 'polypeptide(L)'
;MLSGNVNESVIDVLYGANLCALRKRDGGIRPIAVGCTYWRIAAKICCAFYNESLASKFQPSQLEFGSKGGCEAAVHALSTFINSYQGEVILKVDIKNAFNSSELAYWLWESGNQ
;
A
#
# COMPACT_ATOMS: atom_id res chain seq x y z
N MET A 1 -8.37 19.23 -5.25
CA MET A 1 -8.67 17.87 -4.78
C MET A 1 -7.39 17.10 -4.44
N LEU A 2 -6.55 16.67 -5.40
CA LEU A 2 -5.27 16.02 -5.07
C LEU A 2 -4.30 16.94 -4.31
N SER A 3 -4.30 18.22 -4.67
CA SER A 3 -3.53 19.28 -4.00
C SER A 3 -4.08 19.72 -2.64
N GLY A 4 -5.15 19.10 -2.12
CA GLY A 4 -5.79 19.51 -0.87
C GLY A 4 -6.59 20.82 -0.94
N ASN A 5 -6.38 21.64 -1.98
CA ASN A 5 -7.12 22.90 -2.16
C ASN A 5 -8.56 22.62 -2.58
N VAL A 6 -9.47 22.62 -1.61
CA VAL A 6 -10.94 22.52 -1.77
C VAL A 6 -11.63 23.47 -0.80
N ASN A 7 -12.90 23.79 -1.05
CA ASN A 7 -13.68 24.59 -0.12
C ASN A 7 -13.89 23.83 1.21
N GLU A 8 -13.83 24.55 2.34
CA GLU A 8 -13.97 23.95 3.68
C GLU A 8 -15.27 23.15 3.84
N SER A 9 -16.36 23.62 3.23
CA SER A 9 -17.69 23.00 3.32
C SER A 9 -17.75 21.58 2.75
N VAL A 10 -16.77 21.18 1.93
CA VAL A 10 -16.75 19.86 1.29
C VAL A 10 -15.63 18.96 1.80
N ILE A 11 -14.81 19.42 2.76
CA ILE A 11 -13.68 18.66 3.28
C ILE A 11 -14.14 17.33 3.87
N ASP A 12 -15.14 17.35 4.75
CA ASP A 12 -15.64 16.14 5.41
C ASP A 12 -16.25 15.13 4.41
N VAL A 13 -16.85 15.64 3.34
CA VAL A 13 -17.44 14.80 2.30
C VAL A 13 -16.37 14.19 1.40
N LEU A 14 -15.36 14.96 1.02
CA LEU A 14 -14.33 14.52 0.08
C LEU A 14 -13.23 13.68 0.73
N TYR A 15 -12.82 14.03 1.95
CA TYR A 15 -11.72 13.39 2.68
C TYR A 15 -12.18 12.52 3.86
N GLY A 16 -13.47 12.55 4.21
CA GLY A 16 -14.04 11.60 5.15
C GLY A 16 -14.10 10.17 4.59
N ALA A 17 -14.35 9.22 5.48
CA ALA A 17 -14.50 7.81 5.14
C ALA A 17 -15.57 7.12 5.98
N ASN A 18 -16.30 6.20 5.36
CA ASN A 18 -17.19 5.30 6.07
C ASN A 18 -16.40 4.10 6.57
N LEU A 19 -16.51 3.80 7.88
CA LEU A 19 -15.83 2.67 8.49
C LEU A 19 -16.68 1.41 8.42
N CYS A 20 -16.10 0.33 7.90
CA CYS A 20 -16.70 -0.99 7.87
C CYS A 20 -15.82 -1.98 8.64
N ALA A 21 -16.41 -2.65 9.63
CA ALA A 21 -15.72 -3.66 10.43
C ALA A 21 -15.92 -5.04 9.81
N LEU A 22 -14.92 -5.53 9.08
CA LEU A 22 -14.94 -6.89 8.52
C LEU A 22 -14.39 -7.88 9.53
N ARG A 23 -15.02 -9.06 9.66
CA ARG A 23 -14.48 -10.14 10.50
C ARG A 23 -13.39 -10.89 9.74
N LYS A 24 -12.27 -11.13 10.42
CA LYS A 24 -11.22 -12.05 10.00
C LYS A 24 -11.63 -13.49 10.37
N ARG A 25 -10.97 -14.47 9.75
CA ARG A 25 -11.20 -15.90 10.03
C ARG A 25 -10.78 -16.33 11.44
N ASP A 26 -9.81 -15.63 12.02
CA ASP A 26 -9.30 -15.83 13.38
C ASP A 26 -10.15 -15.15 14.47
N GLY A 27 -11.30 -14.55 14.10
CA GLY A 27 -12.17 -13.81 15.01
C GLY A 27 -11.77 -12.34 15.21
N GLY A 28 -10.63 -11.89 14.67
CA GLY A 28 -10.22 -10.49 14.72
C GLY A 28 -11.07 -9.58 13.82
N ILE A 29 -10.96 -8.26 14.02
CA ILE A 29 -11.59 -7.25 13.14
C ILE A 29 -10.56 -6.69 12.17
N ARG A 30 -10.98 -6.50 10.91
CA ARG A 30 -10.28 -5.72 9.88
C ARG A 30 -11.11 -4.46 9.61
N PRO A 31 -10.77 -3.32 10.22
CA PRO A 31 -11.43 -2.06 9.90
C PRO A 31 -11.03 -1.64 8.48
N ILE A 32 -12.03 -1.28 7.67
CA ILE A 32 -11.83 -0.74 6.33
C ILE A 32 -12.42 0.66 6.30
N ALA A 33 -11.60 1.65 5.95
CA ALA A 33 -12.05 3.00 5.67
C ALA A 33 -12.38 3.13 4.18
N VAL A 34 -13.65 3.40 3.86
CA VAL A 34 -14.11 3.62 2.48
C VAL A 34 -14.30 5.11 2.26
N GLY A 35 -13.32 5.74 1.63
CA GLY A 35 -13.38 7.15 1.23
C GLY A 35 -14.39 7.42 0.12
N CYS A 36 -14.66 8.70 -0.14
CA CYS A 36 -15.63 9.09 -1.16
C CYS A 36 -15.24 8.62 -2.58
N THR A 37 -16.24 8.41 -3.44
CA THR A 37 -16.01 7.91 -4.81
C THR A 37 -15.12 8.84 -5.63
N TYR A 38 -15.32 10.16 -5.52
CA TYR A 38 -14.49 11.14 -6.23
C TYR A 38 -13.01 11.04 -5.86
N TRP A 39 -12.71 10.88 -4.56
CA TRP A 39 -11.34 10.70 -4.08
C TRP A 39 -10.73 9.39 -4.57
N ARG A 40 -11.50 8.30 -4.53
CA ARG A 40 -11.06 7.00 -5.05
C ARG A 40 -10.76 7.03 -6.55
N ILE A 41 -11.53 7.79 -7.33
CA ILE A 41 -11.26 7.98 -8.77
C ILE A 41 -9.95 8.75 -8.95
N ALA A 42 -9.78 9.88 -8.26
CA ALA A 42 -8.56 10.67 -8.34
C ALA A 42 -7.31 9.83 -7.96
N ALA A 43 -7.39 9.09 -6.86
CA ALA A 43 -6.32 8.19 -6.42
C ALA A 43 -6.00 7.10 -7.46
N LYS A 44 -7.01 6.48 -8.08
CA LYS A 44 -6.81 5.49 -9.15
C LYS A 44 -6.12 6.08 -10.37
N ILE A 45 -6.49 7.29 -10.78
CA ILE A 45 -5.85 7.99 -11.90
C ILE A 45 -4.36 8.24 -11.57
N CYS A 46 -4.06 8.70 -10.36
CA CYS A 46 -2.67 8.87 -9.92
C CYS A 46 -1.89 7.55 -9.93
N CYS A 47 -2.45 6.49 -9.35
CA CYS A 47 -1.80 5.17 -9.35
C CYS A 47 -1.56 4.66 -10.77
N ALA A 48 -2.50 4.86 -11.70
CA ALA A 48 -2.34 4.47 -13.10
C ALA A 48 -1.24 5.29 -13.79
N PHE A 49 -1.21 6.60 -13.55
CA PHE A 49 -0.21 7.51 -14.12
C PHE A 49 1.21 7.17 -13.68
N TYR A 50 1.40 6.88 -12.39
CA TYR A 50 2.72 6.54 -11.82
C TYR A 50 3.06 5.06 -11.84
N ASN A 51 2.20 4.21 -12.41
CA ASN A 51 2.34 2.75 -12.31
C ASN A 51 3.72 2.27 -12.79
N GLU A 52 4.11 2.62 -14.02
CA GLU A 52 5.36 2.15 -14.61
C GLU A 52 6.60 2.71 -13.90
N SER A 53 6.57 3.99 -13.55
CA SER A 53 7.68 4.65 -12.85
C SER A 53 7.92 4.08 -11.46
N LEU A 54 6.84 3.79 -10.71
CA LEU A 54 6.96 3.20 -9.39
C LEU A 54 7.25 1.70 -9.45
N ALA A 55 6.67 0.97 -10.41
CA ALA A 55 6.95 -0.45 -10.61
C ALA A 55 8.45 -0.67 -10.87
N SER A 56 9.06 0.12 -11.75
CA SER A 56 10.49 0.03 -12.04
C SER A 56 11.39 0.42 -10.85
N LYS A 57 10.92 1.33 -9.98
CA LYS A 57 11.66 1.72 -8.76
C LYS A 57 11.55 0.66 -7.65
N PHE A 58 10.42 -0.02 -7.55
CA PHE A 58 10.16 -1.01 -6.50
C PHE A 58 10.67 -2.40 -6.83
N GLN A 59 10.63 -2.80 -8.11
CA GLN A 59 11.16 -4.08 -8.54
C GLN A 59 12.69 -4.11 -8.50
N PRO A 60 13.31 -5.25 -8.16
CA PRO A 60 12.67 -6.52 -7.80
C PRO A 60 12.31 -6.67 -6.31
N SER A 61 12.65 -5.69 -5.47
CA SER A 61 12.58 -5.81 -4.00
C SER A 61 11.16 -5.79 -3.43
N GLN A 62 10.26 -5.00 -4.01
CA GLN A 62 8.85 -4.90 -3.61
C GLN A 62 7.96 -5.26 -4.79
N LEU A 63 7.18 -6.34 -4.62
CA LEU A 63 6.38 -6.95 -5.67
C LEU A 63 4.88 -6.67 -5.52
N GLU A 64 4.48 -5.86 -4.54
CA GLU A 64 3.08 -5.59 -4.23
C GLU A 64 2.41 -4.61 -5.20
N PHE A 65 3.17 -3.67 -5.76
CA PHE A 65 2.66 -2.63 -6.67
C PHE A 65 3.26 -2.77 -8.07
N GLY A 66 2.42 -2.65 -9.10
CA GLY A 66 2.84 -2.63 -10.50
C GLY A 66 3.50 -3.91 -11.03
N SER A 67 3.53 -4.99 -10.24
CA SER A 67 4.17 -6.25 -10.62
C SER A 67 3.15 -7.28 -11.10
N LYS A 68 3.27 -7.70 -12.37
CA LYS A 68 2.43 -8.77 -12.92
C LYS A 68 2.79 -10.09 -12.25
N GLY A 69 1.84 -10.70 -11.54
CA GLY A 69 2.07 -11.94 -10.79
C GLY A 69 3.02 -11.76 -9.61
N GLY A 70 2.98 -10.61 -8.93
CA GLY A 70 3.93 -10.27 -7.85
C GLY A 70 3.99 -11.30 -6.72
N CYS A 71 2.84 -11.89 -6.35
CA CYS A 71 2.77 -12.94 -5.33
C CYS A 71 3.51 -14.21 -5.79
N GLU A 72 3.27 -14.65 -7.03
CA GLU A 72 3.91 -15.81 -7.63
C GLU A 72 5.42 -15.57 -7.78
N ALA A 73 5.81 -14.39 -8.25
CA ALA A 73 7.20 -13.98 -8.36
C ALA A 73 7.91 -14.02 -6.99
N ALA A 74 7.27 -13.53 -5.93
CA ALA A 74 7.82 -13.58 -4.57
C ALA A 74 8.05 -15.02 -4.10
N VAL A 75 7.06 -15.90 -4.29
CA VAL A 75 7.16 -17.32 -3.90
C VAL A 75 8.24 -18.04 -4.69
N HIS A 76 8.31 -17.82 -6.01
CA HIS A 76 9.34 -18.43 -6.86
C HIS A 76 10.73 -17.92 -6.51
N ALA A 77 10.91 -16.61 -6.29
CA ALA A 77 12.19 -16.03 -5.88
C ALA A 77 12.67 -16.63 -4.54
N LEU A 78 11.77 -16.75 -3.56
CA LEU A 78 12.07 -17.36 -2.27
C LEU A 78 12.45 -18.84 -2.42
N SER A 79 11.70 -19.59 -3.22
CA SER A 79 11.99 -21.00 -3.49
C SER A 79 13.36 -21.20 -4.15
N THR A 80 13.68 -20.38 -5.16
CA THR A 80 15.00 -20.41 -5.80
C THR A 80 16.10 -20.07 -4.81
N PHE A 81 15.90 -19.07 -3.96
CA PHE A 81 16.88 -18.66 -2.95
C PHE A 81 17.20 -19.79 -1.96
N ILE A 82 16.18 -20.47 -1.41
CA ILE A 82 16.38 -21.60 -0.47
C ILE A 82 17.13 -22.76 -1.15
N ASN A 83 16.84 -23.05 -2.41
CA ASN A 83 17.38 -24.23 -3.11
C ASN A 83 18.78 -24.01 -3.70
N SER A 84 19.23 -22.75 -3.84
CA SER A 84 20.47 -22.43 -4.54
C SER A 84 21.69 -22.35 -3.62
N TYR A 85 21.48 -22.29 -2.31
CA TYR A 85 22.55 -22.11 -1.33
C TYR A 85 22.38 -23.08 -0.15
N GLN A 86 23.39 -23.16 0.73
CA GLN A 86 23.36 -24.04 1.92
C GLN A 86 23.59 -23.20 3.17
N GLY A 87 22.57 -23.08 4.02
CA GLY A 87 22.66 -22.43 5.34
C GLY A 87 21.79 -21.18 5.51
N GLU A 88 20.85 -20.93 4.60
CA GLU A 88 20.02 -19.73 4.58
C GLU A 88 18.88 -19.84 5.59
N VAL A 89 18.50 -18.69 6.14
CA VAL A 89 17.35 -18.55 7.03
C VAL A 89 16.42 -17.50 6.46
N ILE A 90 15.13 -17.80 6.49
CA ILE A 90 14.09 -16.85 6.09
C ILE A 90 13.52 -16.19 7.34
N LEU A 91 13.67 -14.86 7.41
CA LEU A 91 13.00 -14.05 8.41
C LEU A 91 11.71 -13.49 7.81
N LYS A 92 10.57 -13.90 8.37
CA LYS A 92 9.28 -13.30 8.04
C LYS A 92 8.94 -12.23 9.08
N VAL A 93 8.75 -10.99 8.61
CA VAL A 93 8.33 -9.86 9.43
C VAL A 93 6.92 -9.46 9.04
N ASP A 94 6.07 -9.19 10.04
CA ASP A 94 4.70 -8.68 9.85
C ASP A 94 4.48 -7.47 10.75
N ILE A 95 3.95 -6.39 10.18
CA ILE A 95 3.67 -5.16 10.93
C ILE A 95 2.21 -5.20 11.38
N LYS A 96 2.00 -5.30 12.69
CA LYS A 96 0.66 -5.26 13.28
C LYS A 96 0.01 -3.91 12.98
N ASN A 97 -1.09 -3.94 12.24
CA ASN A 97 -1.89 -2.76 11.88
C ASN A 97 -1.12 -1.70 11.07
N ALA A 98 -0.32 -2.14 10.09
CA ALA A 98 0.52 -1.28 9.26
C ALA A 98 -0.15 0.02 8.78
N PHE A 99 -1.42 -0.03 8.32
CA PHE A 99 -2.13 1.15 7.80
C PHE A 99 -2.41 2.24 8.84
N ASN A 100 -2.66 1.88 10.10
CA ASN A 100 -2.94 2.87 11.16
C ASN A 100 -1.69 3.16 12.00
N SER A 101 -0.67 2.32 11.90
CA SER A 101 0.59 2.45 12.64
C SER A 101 1.69 3.18 11.86
N SER A 102 1.42 3.55 10.61
CA SER A 102 2.34 4.36 9.79
C SER A 102 1.98 5.84 9.90
N GLU A 103 2.92 6.68 10.32
CA GLU A 103 2.73 8.13 10.27
C GLU A 103 2.91 8.64 8.84
N LEU A 104 1.87 9.28 8.30
CA LEU A 104 1.90 9.93 7.00
C LEU A 104 2.94 11.08 6.94
N ALA A 105 3.19 11.75 8.06
CA ALA A 105 4.14 12.86 8.16
C ALA A 105 5.59 12.43 7.85
N TYR A 106 6.00 11.22 8.27
CA TYR A 106 7.34 10.70 8.02
C TYR A 106 7.60 10.49 6.52
N TRP A 107 6.63 9.90 5.81
CA TRP A 107 6.73 9.61 4.38
C TRP A 107 6.76 10.88 3.51
N LEU A 108 5.98 11.91 3.88
CA LEU A 108 5.97 13.18 3.16
C LEU A 108 7.30 13.93 3.33
N TRP A 109 7.90 13.87 4.52
CA TRP A 109 9.19 14.51 4.79
C TRP A 109 10.35 13.89 3.99
N GLU A 110 10.43 12.56 3.90
CA GLU A 110 11.45 11.89 3.06
C GLU A 110 11.25 12.18 1.57
N SER A 111 10.00 12.27 1.10
CA SER A 111 9.71 12.53 -0.32
C SER A 111 10.03 13.97 -0.79
N GLY A 112 10.11 14.93 0.14
CA GLY A 112 10.49 16.31 -0.16
C GLY A 112 11.98 16.61 -0.08
N ASN A 113 12.79 15.66 0.40
CA ASN A 113 14.24 15.76 0.56
C ASN A 113 15.04 14.83 -0.40
N GLN A 114 14.36 14.23 -1.40
CA GLN A 114 14.98 13.60 -2.58
C GLN A 114 14.81 14.50 -3.80
#